data_AF-A0A6P5X8F5-F1
#
_entry.id   AF-A0A6P5X8F5-F1
#
_cell.length_a   1.000
_cell.length_b   1.000
_cell.length_c   1.000
_cell.angle_alpha   90.00
_cell.angle_beta   90.00
_cell.angle_gamma   90.00
#
_symmetry.space_group_name_H-M   'P 1'
#
loop_
_entity.id
_entity.type
_entity.pdbx_description
1 polymer ?
#
loop_
_entity_poly.entity_id
_entity_poly.type
_entity_poly.pdbx_seq_one_letter_code
_entity_poly.pdbx_strand_id
1 'polypeptide(L)'
;MAWLIRPLRKTLTSPSLKALLPLHQHPKPTSLFTSRNYISDMRKSAFQANILRLLRKEIQYEHERCPPKQPVTRFNSFTIDDRAGEQWIRLRRKFGEKEDITIEATLFDGSLPVSNPGKVGDDVQLHITFIVNISKGDDSNVLEIMCSAWPDALEIQKLFVRGNNRTPDQPYFGPQFKLSNCKFDRSLQGIG
;
A
#
# COMPACT_ATOMS: atom_id res chain seq x y z
N MET A 1 13.65 -10.59 -26.35
CA MET A 1 14.91 -11.37 -26.37
C MET A 1 14.66 -12.71 -25.68
N ALA A 2 14.50 -13.77 -26.47
CA ALA A 2 14.05 -15.09 -26.03
C ALA A 2 15.14 -15.87 -25.26
N TRP A 3 14.80 -16.50 -24.15
CA TRP A 3 15.68 -17.40 -23.42
C TRP A 3 15.40 -18.85 -23.82
N LEU A 4 16.34 -19.46 -24.53
CA LEU A 4 16.31 -20.88 -24.90
C LEU A 4 16.98 -21.72 -23.80
N ILE A 5 16.19 -22.63 -23.22
CA ILE A 5 16.63 -23.65 -22.27
C ILE A 5 17.34 -24.77 -23.05
N ARG A 6 18.58 -25.11 -22.70
CA ARG A 6 19.28 -26.31 -23.19
C ARG A 6 19.19 -27.43 -22.15
N PRO A 7 18.75 -28.66 -22.50
CA PRO A 7 18.92 -29.82 -21.64
C PRO A 7 20.26 -30.51 -21.95
N LEU A 8 21.05 -30.80 -20.92
CA LEU A 8 22.27 -31.61 -21.04
C LEU A 8 21.94 -33.07 -20.71
N ARG A 9 22.00 -33.93 -21.72
CA ARG A 9 21.85 -35.39 -21.64
C ARG A 9 23.24 -36.01 -21.70
N LYS A 10 23.68 -36.78 -20.68
CA LYS A 10 24.82 -37.70 -20.82
C LYS A 10 24.62 -38.98 -20.00
N THR A 11 25.06 -40.07 -20.61
CA THR A 11 24.74 -41.48 -20.40
C THR A 11 25.68 -42.21 -19.45
N LEU A 12 25.19 -43.30 -18.88
CA LEU A 12 25.88 -44.34 -18.10
C LEU A 12 26.88 -45.14 -18.95
N THR A 13 28.07 -45.45 -18.40
CA THR A 13 28.84 -46.66 -18.69
C THR A 13 29.75 -47.03 -17.51
N SER A 14 29.67 -48.28 -17.04
CA SER A 14 30.60 -48.95 -16.09
C SER A 14 31.59 -49.84 -16.87
N PRO A 15 32.76 -50.24 -16.29
CA PRO A 15 32.85 -51.61 -15.74
C PRO A 15 33.86 -51.86 -14.55
N SER A 16 33.50 -52.82 -13.67
CA SER A 16 34.24 -54.01 -13.10
C SER A 16 35.79 -54.12 -13.18
N LEU A 17 36.63 -54.67 -12.27
CA LEU A 17 36.54 -55.57 -11.06
C LEU A 17 37.84 -55.50 -10.19
N LYS A 18 37.66 -55.63 -8.85
CA LYS A 18 38.36 -56.39 -7.77
C LYS A 18 39.91 -56.37 -7.56
N ALA A 19 40.30 -56.02 -6.32
CA ALA A 19 41.35 -56.68 -5.51
C ALA A 19 41.05 -56.55 -3.99
N LEU A 20 41.44 -57.54 -3.18
CA LEU A 20 41.00 -57.82 -1.79
C LEU A 20 42.09 -57.51 -0.71
N LEU A 21 41.68 -56.86 0.39
CA LEU A 21 42.11 -56.93 1.82
C LEU A 21 43.43 -56.27 2.32
N PRO A 22 43.61 -55.93 3.64
CA PRO A 22 42.64 -55.69 4.74
C PRO A 22 42.87 -54.44 5.66
N LEU A 23 41.81 -54.12 6.43
CA LEU A 23 41.68 -53.45 7.75
C LEU A 23 42.30 -52.05 8.05
N HIS A 24 41.36 -51.09 8.11
CA HIS A 24 41.06 -50.20 9.24
C HIS A 24 42.08 -49.12 9.66
N GLN A 25 41.95 -47.94 9.04
CA GLN A 25 41.72 -46.72 9.81
C GLN A 25 40.64 -45.89 9.08
N HIS A 26 39.40 -45.98 9.56
CA HIS A 26 38.35 -45.04 9.17
C HIS A 26 38.72 -43.67 9.73
N PRO A 27 38.97 -42.62 8.92
CA PRO A 27 38.73 -41.29 9.41
C PRO A 27 37.24 -41.23 9.74
N LYS A 28 36.91 -40.90 11.00
CA LYS A 28 35.54 -40.67 11.44
C LYS A 28 34.83 -39.84 10.36
N PRO A 29 33.61 -40.21 9.91
CA PRO A 29 32.87 -39.39 8.99
C PRO A 29 32.59 -38.06 9.70
N THR A 30 33.43 -37.07 9.42
CA THR A 30 33.25 -35.72 9.95
C THR A 30 32.08 -35.17 9.17
N SER A 31 30.92 -35.29 9.79
CA SER A 31 29.59 -34.84 9.39
C SER A 31 29.55 -33.95 8.14
N LEU A 32 29.34 -34.56 6.97
CA LEU A 32 28.95 -33.87 5.74
C LEU A 32 27.62 -33.10 5.92
N PHE A 33 26.84 -33.48 6.94
CA PHE A 33 25.61 -32.82 7.33
C PHE A 33 25.85 -31.45 8.00
N THR A 34 26.93 -31.29 8.77
CA THR A 34 27.27 -30.01 9.41
C THR A 34 27.77 -28.98 8.40
N SER A 35 28.55 -29.43 7.40
CA SER A 35 29.05 -28.57 6.31
C SER A 35 27.91 -28.09 5.38
N ARG A 36 26.93 -28.94 5.07
CA ARG A 36 25.75 -28.55 4.28
C ARG A 36 24.89 -27.48 4.99
N ASN A 37 24.71 -27.58 6.30
CA ASN A 37 24.00 -26.57 7.08
C ASN A 37 24.78 -25.25 7.09
N TYR A 38 26.10 -25.31 7.34
CA TYR A 38 26.97 -24.13 7.32
C TYR A 38 26.93 -23.37 5.99
N ILE A 39 27.02 -24.05 4.85
CA ILE A 39 26.95 -23.39 3.53
C ILE A 39 25.57 -22.76 3.30
N SER A 40 24.49 -23.44 3.71
CA SER A 40 23.13 -22.90 3.63
C SER A 40 22.98 -21.64 4.48
N ASP A 41 23.49 -21.67 5.72
CA ASP A 41 23.45 -20.55 6.65
C ASP A 41 24.29 -19.37 6.15
N MET A 42 25.47 -19.64 5.58
CA MET A 42 26.29 -18.61 4.92
C MET A 42 25.55 -17.95 3.75
N ARG A 43 24.87 -18.72 2.90
CA ARG A 43 24.10 -18.18 1.77
C ARG A 43 22.93 -17.33 2.25
N LYS A 44 22.20 -17.79 3.26
CA LYS A 44 21.10 -17.03 3.88
C LYS A 44 21.62 -15.72 4.49
N SER A 45 22.74 -15.79 5.20
CA SER A 45 23.40 -14.61 5.80
C SER A 45 23.85 -13.61 4.73
N ALA A 46 24.53 -14.08 3.68
CA ALA A 46 24.97 -13.23 2.58
C ALA A 46 23.79 -12.55 1.85
N PHE A 47 22.69 -13.28 1.64
CA PHE A 47 21.46 -12.73 1.08
C PHE A 47 20.85 -11.66 1.99
N GLN A 48 20.67 -11.95 3.29
CA GLN A 48 20.13 -10.99 4.26
C GLN A 48 21.02 -9.75 4.39
N ALA A 49 22.34 -9.93 4.44
CA ALA A 49 23.30 -8.84 4.48
C ALA A 49 23.21 -7.96 3.22
N ASN A 50 23.00 -8.58 2.05
CA ASN A 50 22.78 -7.83 0.82
C ASN A 50 21.48 -7.01 0.87
N ILE A 51 20.36 -7.59 1.31
CA ILE A 51 19.09 -6.86 1.46
C ILE A 51 19.23 -5.72 2.47
N LEU A 52 19.82 -5.95 3.64
CA LEU A 52 20.06 -4.92 4.64
C LEU A 52 20.94 -3.79 4.10
N ARG A 53 21.98 -4.12 3.32
CA ARG A 53 22.84 -3.12 2.68
C ARG A 53 22.04 -2.28 1.68
N LEU A 54 21.18 -2.90 0.87
CA LEU A 54 20.33 -2.19 -0.08
C LEU A 54 19.34 -1.27 0.63
N LEU A 55 18.63 -1.77 1.65
CA LEU A 55 17.67 -0.97 2.41
C LEU A 55 18.33 0.22 3.12
N ARG A 56 19.47 0.01 3.76
CA ARG A 56 20.22 1.11 4.40
C ARG A 56 20.66 2.16 3.39
N LYS A 57 21.12 1.71 2.22
CA LYS A 57 21.52 2.62 1.13
C LYS A 57 20.33 3.42 0.63
N GLU A 58 19.17 2.78 0.46
CA GLU A 58 17.95 3.43 -0.01
C GLU A 58 17.43 4.45 1.02
N ILE A 59 17.37 4.07 2.30
CA ILE A 59 16.99 4.96 3.39
C ILE A 59 17.91 6.18 3.44
N GLN A 60 19.22 5.97 3.34
CA GLN A 60 20.19 7.06 3.33
C GLN A 60 20.00 7.97 2.11
N TYR A 61 19.82 7.37 0.92
CA TYR A 61 19.61 8.10 -0.32
C TYR A 61 18.36 8.98 -0.26
N GLU A 62 17.23 8.43 0.19
CA GLU A 62 15.98 9.20 0.30
C GLU A 62 16.05 10.24 1.43
N HIS A 63 16.75 9.95 2.54
CA HIS A 63 16.96 10.91 3.61
C HIS A 63 17.77 12.14 3.15
N GLU A 64 18.83 11.91 2.37
CA GLU A 64 19.67 12.99 1.81
C GLU A 64 18.93 13.76 0.70
N ARG A 65 18.16 13.05 -0.13
CA ARG A 65 17.43 13.63 -1.26
C ARG A 65 16.18 14.41 -0.84
N CYS A 66 15.44 13.91 0.15
CA CYS A 66 14.17 14.48 0.62
C CYS A 66 14.11 14.40 2.15
N PRO A 67 14.78 15.32 2.86
CA PRO A 67 14.81 15.29 4.32
C PRO A 67 13.38 15.39 4.89
N PRO A 68 13.07 14.64 5.98
CA PRO A 68 11.74 14.67 6.59
C PRO A 68 11.34 16.09 6.97
N LYS A 69 10.25 16.57 6.39
CA LYS A 69 9.67 17.87 6.75
C LYS A 69 8.86 17.72 8.04
N GLN A 70 8.73 18.82 8.78
CA GLN A 70 7.77 18.85 9.89
C GLN A 70 6.37 18.53 9.35
N PRO A 71 5.60 17.68 10.06
CA PRO A 71 4.25 17.34 9.63
C PRO A 71 3.39 18.60 9.58
N VAL A 72 2.59 18.73 8.52
CA VAL A 72 1.71 19.88 8.34
C VAL A 72 0.55 19.76 9.32
N THR A 73 0.43 20.70 10.25
CA THR A 73 -0.61 20.68 11.28
C THR A 73 -1.88 21.42 10.86
N ARG A 74 -1.81 22.25 9.81
CA ARG A 74 -2.94 23.01 9.29
C ARG A 74 -2.89 23.13 7.78
N PHE A 75 -4.05 23.00 7.15
CA PHE A 75 -4.25 23.28 5.74
C PHE A 75 -5.50 24.14 5.58
N ASN A 76 -5.32 25.38 5.11
CA ASN A 76 -6.36 26.39 5.10
C ASN A 76 -7.02 26.53 6.48
N SER A 77 -8.33 26.30 6.57
CA SER A 77 -9.09 26.34 7.82
C SER A 77 -9.22 24.97 8.50
N PHE A 78 -8.58 23.93 7.99
CA PHE A 78 -8.58 22.59 8.58
C PHE A 78 -7.35 22.39 9.47
N THR A 79 -7.56 21.80 10.63
CA THR A 79 -6.49 21.20 11.44
C THR A 79 -6.27 19.77 10.96
N ILE A 80 -5.00 19.38 10.80
CA ILE A 80 -4.60 18.05 10.37
C ILE A 80 -4.15 17.26 11.61
N ASP A 81 -4.71 16.08 11.79
CA ASP A 81 -4.28 15.05 12.72
C ASP A 81 -3.68 13.90 11.88
N ASP A 82 -2.35 13.80 11.90
CA ASP A 82 -1.55 12.75 11.28
C ASP A 82 -0.91 11.91 12.40
N ARG A 83 -1.38 10.68 12.56
CA ARG A 83 -1.00 9.81 13.67
C ARG A 83 0.04 8.81 13.20
N ALA A 84 1.21 8.84 13.84
CA ALA A 84 2.29 7.92 13.53
C ALA A 84 1.84 6.46 13.65
N GLY A 85 1.99 5.71 12.55
CA GLY A 85 1.61 4.29 12.45
C GLY A 85 0.22 4.05 11.90
N GLU A 86 -0.60 5.09 11.73
CA GLU A 86 -1.89 5.00 11.04
C GLU A 86 -1.71 5.34 9.54
N GLN A 87 -2.45 4.67 8.64
CA GLN A 87 -2.33 4.86 7.18
C GLN A 87 -3.40 5.80 6.60
N TRP A 88 -3.82 6.78 7.39
CA TRP A 88 -4.87 7.72 7.04
C TRP A 88 -4.65 9.04 7.79
N ILE A 89 -5.09 10.14 7.18
CA ILE A 89 -5.01 11.47 7.76
C ILE A 89 -6.41 11.98 8.05
N ARG A 90 -6.54 12.75 9.14
CA ARG A 90 -7.81 13.34 9.53
C ARG A 90 -7.74 14.86 9.50
N LEU A 91 -8.60 15.48 8.70
CA LEU A 91 -8.77 16.92 8.64
C LEU A 91 -10.03 17.28 9.43
N ARG A 92 -9.94 18.30 10.27
CA ARG A 92 -11.06 18.77 11.10
C ARG A 92 -11.24 20.28 10.97
N ARG A 93 -12.49 20.71 10.89
CA ARG A 93 -12.86 22.12 10.88
C ARG A 93 -14.25 22.31 11.47
N LYS A 94 -14.45 23.43 12.16
CA LYS A 94 -15.79 23.97 12.44
C LYS A 94 -16.23 24.91 11.33
N PHE A 95 -17.43 24.70 10.81
CA PHE A 95 -18.08 25.57 9.83
C PHE A 95 -19.26 26.29 10.50
N GLY A 96 -19.19 27.62 10.55
CA GLY A 96 -20.11 28.41 11.36
C GLY A 96 -20.04 28.06 12.86
N GLU A 97 -21.16 28.20 13.55
CA GLU A 97 -21.24 27.94 15.00
C GLU A 97 -21.63 26.49 15.34
N LYS A 98 -22.21 25.77 14.37
CA LYS A 98 -22.93 24.52 14.65
C LYS A 98 -22.43 23.31 13.87
N GLU A 99 -21.68 23.49 12.77
CA GLU A 99 -21.30 22.38 11.91
C GLU A 99 -19.86 21.94 12.17
N ASP A 100 -19.68 20.67 12.48
CA ASP A 100 -18.38 20.03 12.60
C ASP A 100 -18.13 19.18 11.35
N ILE A 101 -17.06 19.51 10.63
CA ILE A 101 -16.64 18.81 9.40
C ILE A 101 -15.37 18.02 9.70
N THR A 102 -15.42 16.72 9.48
CA THR A 102 -14.27 15.82 9.56
C THR A 102 -14.08 15.13 8.23
N ILE A 103 -12.86 15.17 7.69
CA ILE A 103 -12.48 14.45 6.47
C ILE A 103 -11.41 13.43 6.86
N GLU A 104 -11.65 12.18 6.49
CA GLU A 104 -10.77 11.05 6.80
C GLU A 104 -10.32 10.45 5.47
N ALA A 105 -9.04 10.63 5.13
CA ALA A 105 -8.49 10.22 3.83
C ALA A 105 -7.44 9.13 4.01
N THR A 106 -7.52 8.06 3.20
CA THR A 106 -6.52 7.00 3.20
C THR A 106 -5.24 7.42 2.47
N LEU A 107 -4.15 6.67 2.69
CA LEU A 107 -3.07 6.61 1.70
C LEU A 107 -3.61 6.07 0.36
N PHE A 108 -2.90 6.32 -0.73
CA PHE A 108 -3.25 5.83 -2.07
C PHE A 108 -3.65 4.36 -2.07
N ASP A 109 -4.88 4.09 -2.52
CA ASP A 109 -5.50 2.76 -2.54
C ASP A 109 -5.76 2.24 -3.96
N GLY A 110 -5.53 3.07 -4.98
CA GLY A 110 -5.54 2.66 -6.38
C GLY A 110 -4.41 3.29 -7.20
N SER A 111 -4.02 2.60 -8.28
CA SER A 111 -3.05 3.11 -9.25
C SER A 111 -3.36 2.63 -10.65
N LEU A 112 -3.25 3.52 -11.64
CA LEU A 112 -3.43 3.21 -13.06
C LEU A 112 -2.23 3.73 -13.86
N PRO A 113 -1.58 2.89 -14.70
CA PRO A 113 -0.52 3.34 -15.57
C PRO A 113 -1.09 4.23 -16.68
N VAL A 114 -0.48 5.38 -16.91
CA VAL A 114 -0.84 6.29 -17.98
C VAL A 114 0.14 6.11 -19.13
N SER A 115 -0.34 5.57 -20.25
CA SER A 115 0.44 5.50 -21.47
C SER A 115 0.44 6.85 -22.17
N ASN A 116 1.50 7.64 -21.97
CA ASN A 116 1.71 8.92 -22.66
C ASN A 116 2.71 8.74 -23.80
N PRO A 117 2.27 8.71 -25.09
CA PRO A 117 3.19 8.60 -26.22
C PRO A 117 4.02 9.88 -26.35
N GLY A 118 5.23 9.88 -25.79
CA GLY A 118 6.18 10.99 -25.89
C GLY A 118 6.89 11.40 -24.60
N LYS A 119 6.47 10.86 -23.43
CA LYS A 119 7.22 11.03 -22.17
C LYS A 119 7.91 9.71 -21.82
N VAL A 120 9.22 9.78 -21.59
CA VAL A 120 9.99 8.67 -21.03
C VAL A 120 9.78 8.69 -19.52
N GLY A 121 8.82 7.89 -19.04
CA GLY A 121 8.52 7.72 -17.62
C GLY A 121 7.23 6.93 -17.42
N ASP A 122 7.21 6.05 -16.41
CA ASP A 122 6.01 5.37 -15.96
C ASP A 122 5.15 6.38 -15.18
N ASP A 123 4.34 7.15 -15.90
CA ASP A 123 3.39 8.07 -15.28
C ASP A 123 2.22 7.24 -14.72
N VAL A 124 1.87 7.48 -13.46
CA VAL A 124 0.86 6.71 -12.74
C VAL A 124 -0.16 7.66 -12.15
N GLN A 125 -1.43 7.44 -12.48
CA GLN A 125 -2.55 8.08 -11.80
C GLN A 125 -2.83 7.34 -10.50
N LEU A 126 -2.77 8.08 -9.39
CA LEU A 126 -3.04 7.55 -8.07
C LEU A 126 -4.45 7.92 -7.64
N HIS A 127 -5.10 6.99 -6.96
CA HIS A 127 -6.44 7.13 -6.42
C HIS A 127 -6.40 7.14 -4.90
N ILE A 128 -7.26 7.96 -4.30
CA ILE A 128 -7.53 7.97 -2.87
C ILE A 128 -9.03 7.82 -2.59
N THR A 129 -9.37 7.05 -1.56
CA THR A 129 -10.69 7.06 -0.94
C THR A 129 -10.67 7.94 0.30
N PHE A 130 -11.72 8.74 0.49
CA PHE A 130 -11.89 9.53 1.70
C PHE A 130 -13.35 9.65 2.10
N ILE A 131 -13.58 9.86 3.38
CA ILE A 131 -14.91 9.98 3.98
C ILE A 131 -15.06 11.39 4.54
N VAL A 132 -16.17 12.05 4.21
CA VAL A 132 -16.57 13.35 4.75
C VAL A 132 -17.71 13.12 5.73
N ASN A 133 -17.49 13.51 6.98
CA ASN A 133 -18.46 13.48 8.05
C ASN A 133 -18.87 14.91 8.41
N ILE A 134 -20.17 15.18 8.42
CA ILE A 134 -20.74 16.48 8.78
C ILE A 134 -21.78 16.26 9.88
N SER A 135 -21.59 16.89 11.03
CA SER A 135 -22.55 16.88 12.14
C SER A 135 -22.93 18.30 12.55
N LYS A 136 -24.09 18.47 13.18
CA LYS A 136 -24.62 19.75 13.67
C LYS A 136 -24.52 19.90 15.21
N GLY A 137 -23.59 19.20 15.83
CA GLY A 137 -23.43 19.07 17.28
C GLY A 137 -23.62 17.63 17.80
N ASP A 138 -23.35 17.43 19.08
CA ASP A 138 -23.12 16.11 19.71
C ASP A 138 -24.34 15.16 19.66
N ASP A 139 -25.56 15.69 19.57
CA ASP A 139 -26.80 14.89 19.55
C ASP A 139 -27.47 14.80 18.17
N SER A 140 -26.81 15.31 17.13
CA SER A 140 -27.38 15.40 15.78
C SER A 140 -27.04 14.22 14.90
N ASN A 141 -27.85 13.99 13.86
CA ASN A 141 -27.52 13.01 12.83
C ASN A 141 -26.23 13.43 12.11
N VAL A 142 -25.38 12.46 11.79
CA VAL A 142 -24.15 12.65 11.03
C VAL A 142 -24.44 12.33 9.56
N LEU A 143 -24.14 13.27 8.67
CA LEU A 143 -24.08 13.01 7.23
C LEU A 143 -22.69 12.48 6.89
N GLU A 144 -22.63 11.25 6.39
CA GLU A 144 -21.40 10.59 5.95
C GLU A 144 -21.42 10.44 4.44
N ILE A 145 -20.35 10.88 3.80
CA ILE A 145 -20.17 10.88 2.34
C ILE A 145 -18.86 10.16 2.03
N MET A 146 -18.95 9.05 1.31
CA MET A 146 -17.78 8.31 0.85
C MET A 146 -17.43 8.76 -0.56
N CYS A 147 -16.20 9.25 -0.73
CA CYS A 147 -15.71 9.85 -1.95
C CYS A 147 -14.50 9.10 -2.50
N SER A 148 -14.36 9.15 -3.81
CA SER A 148 -13.24 8.61 -4.57
C SER A 148 -12.62 9.74 -5.38
N ALA A 149 -11.32 9.97 -5.21
CA ALA A 149 -10.61 10.99 -5.97
C ALA A 149 -9.49 10.36 -6.80
N TRP A 150 -9.59 10.59 -8.11
CA TRP A 150 -8.53 10.49 -9.10
C TRP A 150 -7.94 11.88 -9.34
N PRO A 151 -6.78 12.00 -10.02
CA PRO A 151 -6.16 13.31 -10.25
C PRO A 151 -7.02 14.28 -11.08
N ASP A 152 -7.93 13.74 -11.89
CA ASP A 152 -8.81 14.45 -12.82
C ASP A 152 -10.31 14.36 -12.48
N ALA A 153 -10.68 13.53 -11.50
CA ALA A 153 -12.08 13.28 -11.16
C ALA A 153 -12.30 13.09 -9.66
N LEU A 154 -13.40 13.64 -9.14
CA LEU A 154 -13.85 13.44 -7.78
C LEU A 154 -15.31 12.95 -7.82
N GLU A 155 -15.54 11.76 -7.26
CA GLU A 155 -16.80 11.06 -7.35
C GLU A 155 -17.35 10.75 -5.96
N ILE A 156 -18.64 11.03 -5.74
CA ILE A 156 -19.36 10.61 -4.54
C ILE A 156 -19.83 9.17 -4.78
N GLN A 157 -19.26 8.23 -4.02
CA GLN A 157 -19.60 6.82 -4.13
C GLN A 157 -20.84 6.46 -3.30
N LYS A 158 -20.93 6.98 -2.08
CA LYS A 158 -22.05 6.71 -1.16
C LYS A 158 -22.36 7.93 -0.33
N LEU A 159 -23.63 8.09 0.02
CA LEU A 159 -24.10 9.13 0.93
C LEU A 159 -25.12 8.52 1.88
N PHE A 160 -24.92 8.70 3.17
CA PHE A 160 -25.85 8.20 4.17
C PHE A 160 -25.95 9.12 5.39
N VAL A 161 -27.11 9.08 6.02
CA VAL A 161 -27.37 9.82 7.26
C VAL A 161 -27.42 8.81 8.38
N ARG A 162 -26.50 8.94 9.34
CA ARG A 162 -26.44 8.10 10.53
C ARG A 162 -27.08 8.83 11.71
N GLY A 163 -28.04 8.16 12.35
CA GLY A 163 -28.62 8.65 13.61
C GLY A 163 -27.69 8.45 14.80
N ASN A 164 -27.79 9.33 15.80
CA ASN A 164 -27.01 9.25 17.05
C ASN A 164 -27.25 7.90 17.80
N ASN A 165 -28.46 7.34 17.69
CA ASN A 165 -28.85 6.09 18.32
C ASN A 165 -28.80 4.89 17.35
N ARG A 166 -27.66 4.20 17.35
CA ARG A 166 -27.43 2.86 16.80
C ARG A 166 -27.73 2.69 15.30
N THR A 167 -26.94 1.82 14.69
CA THR A 167 -27.06 1.37 13.30
C THR A 167 -28.51 1.00 12.99
N PRO A 168 -29.16 1.62 11.99
CA PRO A 168 -30.25 0.94 11.31
C PRO A 168 -29.64 -0.34 10.70
N ASP A 169 -30.28 -1.50 10.87
CA ASP A 169 -29.79 -2.78 10.31
C ASP A 169 -29.56 -2.71 8.78
N GLN A 170 -30.16 -1.72 8.11
CA GLN A 170 -29.79 -1.24 6.77
C GLN A 170 -29.83 0.30 6.73
N PRO A 171 -28.70 1.01 6.76
CA PRO A 171 -28.69 2.44 6.48
C PRO A 171 -29.12 2.66 5.02
N TYR A 172 -29.95 3.68 4.77
CA TYR A 172 -30.30 4.07 3.41
C TYR A 172 -29.06 4.66 2.72
N PHE A 173 -28.55 3.97 1.70
CA PHE A 173 -27.29 4.31 1.00
C PHE A 173 -27.41 5.45 -0.02
N GLY A 174 -28.58 6.09 -0.10
CA GLY A 174 -28.87 7.05 -1.15
C GLY A 174 -29.08 6.39 -2.52
N PRO A 175 -29.61 7.12 -3.50
CA PRO A 175 -29.61 6.67 -4.88
C PRO A 175 -28.17 6.58 -5.41
N GLN A 176 -27.90 5.59 -6.26
CA GLN A 176 -26.59 5.47 -6.91
C GLN A 176 -26.38 6.68 -7.83
N PHE A 177 -25.31 7.43 -7.62
CA PHE A 177 -24.92 8.54 -8.49
C PHE A 177 -24.40 7.99 -9.83
N LYS A 178 -25.32 7.62 -10.72
CA LYS A 178 -25.00 7.43 -12.14
C LYS A 178 -25.17 8.78 -12.82
N LEU A 179 -24.19 9.15 -13.64
CA LEU A 179 -23.99 10.38 -14.42
C LEU A 179 -25.13 10.72 -15.42
N SER A 180 -26.38 10.75 -14.95
CA SER A 180 -27.55 11.09 -15.74
C SER A 180 -28.64 11.64 -14.83
N ASN A 181 -28.45 12.85 -14.29
CA ASN A 181 -29.51 13.81 -14.01
C ASN A 181 -28.89 15.18 -13.64
N CYS A 182 -28.61 15.99 -14.67
CA CYS A 182 -27.92 17.29 -14.62
C CYS A 182 -28.59 18.40 -13.79
N LYS A 183 -29.58 18.09 -12.93
CA LYS A 183 -30.26 19.09 -12.07
C LYS A 183 -29.86 19.03 -10.60
N PHE A 184 -29.35 17.89 -10.10
CA PHE A 184 -28.98 17.75 -8.68
C PHE A 184 -27.49 18.02 -8.42
N ASP A 185 -26.65 17.83 -9.43
CA ASP A 185 -25.19 18.00 -9.33
C ASP A 185 -24.80 19.48 -9.17
N ARG A 186 -25.59 20.38 -9.77
CA ARG A 186 -25.33 21.82 -9.74
C ARG A 186 -25.60 22.47 -8.38
N SER A 187 -26.41 21.86 -7.51
CA SER A 187 -26.70 22.40 -6.18
C SER A 187 -25.62 22.11 -5.13
N LEU A 188 -24.79 21.08 -5.33
CA LEU A 188 -23.70 20.74 -4.39
C LEU A 188 -22.38 21.45 -4.75
N GLN A 189 -22.20 21.84 -6.02
CA GLN A 189 -21.06 22.64 -6.48
C GLN A 189 -21.28 24.16 -6.33
N GLY A 190 -22.46 24.58 -5.85
CA GLY A 190 -22.93 25.96 -5.83
C GLY A 190 -23.02 26.61 -4.44
N ILE A 191 -22.13 26.25 -3.51
CA ILE A 191 -21.96 27.00 -2.25
C ILE A 191 -20.52 27.51 -2.22
N GLY A 192 -20.32 28.65 -2.90
CA GLY A 192 -19.19 29.55 -2.66
C GLY A 192 -19.47 30.45 -1.47
#